data_AF-A0A0W1QLH0-F1
#
_entry.id   AF-A0A0W1QLH0-F1
#
_cell.length_a   1.000
_cell.length_b   1.000
_cell.length_c   1.000
_cell.angle_alpha   90.00
_cell.angle_beta   90.00
_cell.angle_gamma   90.00
#
_symmetry.space_group_name_H-M   'P 1'
#
loop_
_entity.id
_entity.type
_entity.pdbx_description
1 polymer ?
#
loop_
_entity_poly.entity_id
_entity_poly.type
_entity_poly.pdbx_seq_one_letter_code
_entity_poly.pdbx_strand_id
1 'polypeptide(L)'
;MTDSITAMRATSRRQDTSGPAMLLDPIDAPLVTRSSPHLMRLDAFKARFCAAPKRQQLWTSMISELHFMRSQGVPPMCLLIGGSFVGDGESPNDLDALVVYRLAPDARPDAIDVLLRRRREGLDLRFVAGDAGPVPLIKMSCFFHTLYQSRDRGGDQASYLIVLQD
;
A
#
# COMPACT_ATOMS: atom_id res chain seq x y z
N MET A 1 46.34 51.38 -26.66
CA MET A 1 45.40 51.95 -25.68
C MET A 1 44.47 50.83 -25.26
N THR A 2 44.58 50.39 -23.99
CA THR A 2 43.52 49.87 -23.07
C THR A 2 42.42 48.97 -23.64
N ASP A 3 41.94 47.91 -23.01
CA ASP A 3 42.26 47.03 -21.87
C ASP A 3 41.02 46.12 -21.76
N SER A 4 41.14 44.97 -21.09
CA SER A 4 40.04 44.26 -20.40
C SER A 4 38.97 43.48 -21.23
N ILE A 5 38.34 42.38 -20.82
CA ILE A 5 38.48 41.31 -19.80
C ILE A 5 37.19 40.45 -19.93
N THR A 6 37.29 39.12 -19.76
CA THR A 6 36.28 38.21 -19.16
C THR A 6 35.14 37.54 -19.97
N ALA A 7 35.35 36.21 -20.11
CA ALA A 7 34.51 35.06 -19.72
C ALA A 7 33.14 34.76 -20.39
N MET A 8 33.17 33.66 -21.16
CA MET A 8 32.42 32.41 -20.97
C MET A 8 31.30 32.39 -19.91
N ARG A 9 30.05 32.21 -20.35
CA ARG A 9 29.02 31.44 -19.62
C ARG A 9 28.13 30.67 -20.59
N ALA A 10 28.20 29.35 -20.48
CA ALA A 10 27.19 28.43 -21.00
C ALA A 10 25.91 28.56 -20.16
N THR A 11 24.76 28.64 -20.81
CA THR A 11 23.44 28.31 -20.23
C THR A 11 22.57 27.80 -21.37
N SER A 12 22.50 26.48 -21.52
CA SER A 12 21.40 25.64 -21.00
C SER A 12 20.27 25.51 -22.02
N ARG A 13 20.41 24.52 -22.91
CA ARG A 13 19.26 23.87 -23.53
C ARG A 13 18.47 23.22 -22.39
N ARG A 14 17.31 23.79 -22.06
CA ARG A 14 16.31 23.09 -21.25
C ARG A 14 15.97 21.79 -21.97
N GLN A 15 16.37 20.67 -21.38
CA GLN A 15 15.76 19.39 -21.68
C GLN A 15 14.33 19.45 -21.12
N ASP A 16 13.36 19.37 -22.01
CA ASP A 16 11.98 19.03 -21.66
C ASP A 16 11.98 17.64 -21.05
N THR A 17 12.00 17.56 -19.72
CA THR A 17 11.64 16.37 -18.96
C THR A 17 10.14 16.39 -18.69
N SER A 18 9.33 16.41 -19.75
CA SER A 18 7.91 16.09 -19.63
C SER A 18 7.76 14.57 -19.77
N GLY A 19 8.19 13.83 -18.75
CA GLY A 19 7.66 12.50 -18.53
C GLY A 19 6.14 12.60 -18.32
N PRO A 20 5.35 11.57 -18.66
CA PRO A 20 3.91 11.63 -18.48
C PRO A 20 3.62 11.96 -17.01
N ALA A 21 2.91 13.07 -16.79
CA ALA A 21 2.42 13.45 -15.48
C ALA A 21 1.54 12.29 -14.99
N MET A 22 2.10 11.46 -14.11
CA MET A 22 1.37 10.40 -13.46
C MET A 22 0.26 11.10 -12.67
N LEU A 23 -0.98 10.90 -13.10
CA LEU A 23 -2.17 11.51 -12.52
C LEU A 23 -2.33 10.95 -11.10
N LEU A 24 -1.62 11.55 -10.14
CA LEU A 24 -1.89 11.35 -8.73
C LEU A 24 -3.12 12.20 -8.42
N ASP A 25 -4.30 11.64 -8.66
CA ASP A 25 -5.51 12.22 -8.13
C ASP A 25 -5.33 12.43 -6.62
N PRO A 26 -5.83 13.54 -6.06
CA PRO A 26 -5.82 13.74 -4.61
C PRO A 26 -6.39 12.49 -3.94
N ILE A 27 -5.81 12.07 -2.81
CA ILE A 27 -6.30 10.93 -2.01
C ILE A 27 -7.80 11.08 -1.66
N ASP A 28 -8.32 12.32 -1.76
CA ASP A 28 -9.70 12.71 -1.50
C ASP A 28 -10.61 12.78 -2.74
N ALA A 29 -10.10 12.53 -3.96
CA ALA A 29 -10.93 12.47 -5.15
C ALA A 29 -11.65 11.11 -5.20
N PRO A 30 -12.99 11.07 -5.25
CA PRO A 30 -13.72 9.82 -5.35
C PRO A 30 -13.50 9.21 -6.73
N LEU A 31 -12.43 8.42 -6.89
CA LEU A 31 -12.28 7.52 -8.03
C LEU A 31 -13.23 6.32 -7.83
N VAL A 32 -14.52 6.60 -7.89
CA VAL A 32 -15.58 5.59 -7.75
C VAL A 32 -15.85 5.02 -9.13
N THR A 33 -14.90 4.26 -9.66
CA THR A 33 -15.27 3.21 -10.60
C THR A 33 -15.66 2.00 -9.78
N ARG A 34 -16.80 1.36 -10.07
CA ARG A 34 -17.29 0.17 -9.34
C ARG A 34 -16.30 -1.02 -9.37
N SER A 35 -15.19 -0.87 -10.09
CA SER A 35 -14.18 -1.90 -10.34
C SER A 35 -12.81 -1.55 -9.74
N SER A 36 -12.64 -0.42 -9.07
CA SER A 36 -11.37 -0.04 -8.40
C SER A 36 -11.49 -0.14 -6.87
N PRO A 37 -10.43 -0.56 -6.16
CA PRO A 37 -10.40 -0.46 -4.71
C PRO A 37 -10.67 0.96 -4.21
N HIS A 38 -11.40 1.11 -3.11
CA HIS A 38 -11.64 2.40 -2.49
C HIS A 38 -10.37 2.90 -1.81
N LEU A 39 -9.92 4.08 -2.17
CA LEU A 39 -8.78 4.73 -1.53
C LEU A 39 -9.21 5.31 -0.17
N MET A 40 -8.43 5.04 0.89
CA MET A 40 -8.74 5.51 2.23
C MET A 40 -7.49 5.81 3.05
N ARG A 41 -7.57 6.79 3.95
CA ARG A 41 -6.54 7.03 4.98
C ARG A 41 -6.66 6.01 6.11
N LEU A 42 -5.53 5.71 6.77
CA LEU A 42 -5.46 4.73 7.86
C LEU A 42 -6.47 5.03 9.00
N ASP A 43 -6.54 6.29 9.45
CA ASP A 43 -7.44 6.68 10.54
C ASP A 43 -8.91 6.60 10.15
N ALA A 44 -9.24 6.99 8.91
CA ALA A 44 -10.59 6.87 8.37
C ALA A 44 -11.03 5.40 8.26
N PHE A 45 -10.11 4.52 7.85
CA PHE A 45 -10.36 3.08 7.79
C PHE A 45 -10.62 2.49 9.18
N LYS A 46 -9.78 2.85 10.16
CA LYS A 46 -9.95 2.44 11.55
C LYS A 46 -11.31 2.90 12.10
N ALA A 47 -11.67 4.17 11.91
CA ALA A 47 -12.92 4.73 12.39
C ALA A 47 -14.14 4.03 11.78
N ARG A 48 -14.07 3.66 10.50
CA ARG A 48 -15.16 3.00 9.77
C ARG A 48 -15.33 1.52 10.13
N PHE A 49 -14.25 0.75 10.18
CA PHE A 49 -14.33 -0.70 10.24
C PHE A 49 -13.96 -1.30 11.59
N CYS A 50 -13.27 -0.57 12.47
CA CYS A 50 -12.72 -1.13 13.71
C CYS A 50 -13.54 -0.75 14.96
N ALA A 51 -14.87 -0.64 14.84
CA ALA A 51 -15.74 -0.38 15.99
C ALA A 51 -15.94 -1.63 16.86
N ALA A 52 -16.04 -2.82 16.25
CA ALA A 52 -16.28 -4.08 16.96
C ALA A 52 -15.01 -4.60 17.66
N PRO A 53 -15.12 -5.21 18.86
CA PRO A 53 -13.95 -5.67 19.63
C PRO A 53 -13.03 -6.63 18.86
N LYS A 54 -13.61 -7.59 18.12
CA LYS A 54 -12.82 -8.53 17.33
C LYS A 54 -12.05 -7.83 16.20
N ARG A 55 -12.69 -6.87 15.52
CA ARG A 55 -12.04 -6.07 14.46
C ARG A 55 -10.93 -5.19 15.06
N GLN A 56 -11.12 -4.64 16.26
CA GLN A 56 -10.06 -3.90 16.98
C GLN A 56 -8.86 -4.78 17.32
N GLN A 57 -9.10 -6.02 17.76
CA GLN A 57 -8.02 -6.97 18.05
C GLN A 57 -7.20 -7.25 16.79
N LEU A 58 -7.88 -7.63 15.69
CA LEU A 58 -7.23 -7.89 14.41
C LEU A 58 -6.49 -6.65 13.87
N TRP A 59 -7.10 -5.47 14.00
CA TRP A 59 -6.47 -4.21 13.62
C TRP A 59 -5.22 -3.91 14.44
N THR A 60 -5.26 -4.16 15.75
CA THR A 60 -4.09 -3.97 16.62
C THR A 60 -2.96 -4.92 16.24
N SER A 61 -3.28 -6.18 15.94
CA SER A 61 -2.31 -7.14 15.39
C SER A 61 -1.71 -6.66 14.07
N MET A 62 -2.53 -6.12 13.16
CA MET A 62 -2.06 -5.54 11.90
C MET A 62 -1.09 -4.38 12.15
N ILE A 63 -1.46 -3.40 12.97
CA ILE A 63 -0.59 -2.25 13.27
C ILE A 63 0.74 -2.69 13.90
N SER A 64 0.70 -3.67 14.81
CA SER A 64 1.92 -4.28 15.39
C SER A 64 2.81 -4.90 14.32
N GLU A 65 2.21 -5.59 13.34
CA GLU A 65 2.95 -6.16 12.22
C GLU A 65 3.57 -5.09 11.31
N LEU A 66 2.88 -3.99 11.01
CA LEU A 66 3.44 -2.89 10.23
C LEU A 66 4.62 -2.23 10.94
N HIS A 67 4.56 -2.08 12.27
CA HIS A 67 5.69 -1.59 13.06
C HIS A 67 6.86 -2.56 13.03
N PHE A 68 6.59 -3.87 13.15
CA PHE A 68 7.62 -4.89 13.04
C PHE A 68 8.30 -4.87 11.67
N MET A 69 7.53 -4.77 10.58
CA MET A 69 8.07 -4.63 9.21
C MET A 69 9.03 -3.45 9.09
N ARG A 70 8.62 -2.27 9.58
CA ARG A 70 9.49 -1.08 9.62
C ARG A 70 10.77 -1.35 10.41
N SER A 71 10.67 -2.02 11.57
CA SER A 71 11.83 -2.34 12.39
C SER A 71 12.80 -3.34 11.75
N GLN A 72 12.36 -4.08 10.73
CA GLN A 72 13.22 -4.98 9.95
C GLN A 72 13.83 -4.31 8.70
N GLY A 73 13.58 -3.02 8.47
CA GLY A 73 14.02 -2.34 7.25
C GLY A 73 13.14 -2.66 6.03
N VAL A 74 11.89 -3.07 6.25
CA VAL A 74 10.94 -3.41 5.19
C VAL A 74 9.69 -2.53 5.31
N PRO A 75 9.80 -1.21 5.14
CA PRO A 75 8.69 -0.30 5.38
C PRO A 75 7.51 -0.60 4.41
N PRO A 76 6.29 -0.78 4.95
CA PRO A 76 5.10 -0.94 4.15
C PRO A 76 4.69 0.42 3.53
N MET A 77 4.28 0.40 2.27
CA MET A 77 3.87 1.57 1.48
C MET A 77 2.36 1.75 1.46
N CYS A 78 1.64 0.66 1.21
CA CYS A 78 0.18 0.65 1.22
C CYS A 78 -0.35 -0.76 1.51
N LEU A 79 -1.63 -0.81 1.89
CA LEU A 79 -2.36 -2.03 2.19
C LEU A 79 -3.56 -2.11 1.26
N LEU A 80 -3.82 -3.26 0.67
CA LEU A 80 -5.10 -3.58 0.06
C LEU A 80 -5.82 -4.57 0.99
N ILE A 81 -6.88 -4.11 1.66
CA ILE A 81 -7.66 -4.91 2.60
C ILE A 81 -8.98 -5.32 1.96
N GLY A 82 -9.34 -6.59 2.12
CA GLY A 82 -10.56 -7.17 1.59
C GLY A 82 -11.22 -8.15 2.55
N GLY A 83 -12.06 -9.01 2.00
CA GLY A 83 -12.64 -10.13 2.73
C GLY A 83 -13.69 -9.74 3.76
N SER A 84 -13.90 -10.65 4.72
CA SER A 84 -14.96 -10.53 5.72
C SER A 84 -14.75 -9.33 6.66
N PHE A 85 -13.52 -8.82 6.77
CA PHE A 85 -13.18 -7.69 7.63
C PHE A 85 -13.89 -6.39 7.24
N VAL A 86 -14.09 -6.16 5.94
CA VAL A 86 -14.67 -4.91 5.40
C VAL A 86 -16.14 -5.04 4.98
N GLY A 87 -16.74 -6.22 5.17
CA GLY A 87 -18.16 -6.45 4.89
C GLY A 87 -19.09 -6.04 6.05
N ASP A 88 -20.39 -6.04 5.76
CA ASP A 88 -21.46 -5.65 6.70
C ASP A 88 -21.85 -6.76 7.70
N GLY A 89 -21.25 -7.95 7.58
CA GLY A 89 -21.56 -9.14 8.39
C GLY A 89 -20.81 -9.27 9.73
N GLU A 90 -21.07 -10.39 10.43
CA GLU A 90 -20.54 -10.74 11.76
C GLU A 90 -19.00 -10.66 11.90
N SER A 91 -18.54 -10.70 13.16
CA SER A 91 -17.14 -10.59 13.57
C SER A 91 -16.19 -11.44 12.69
N PRO A 92 -15.25 -10.81 11.97
CA PRO A 92 -14.33 -11.54 11.10
C PRO A 92 -13.40 -12.43 11.92
N ASN A 93 -13.09 -13.61 11.36
CA ASN A 93 -12.14 -14.55 11.97
C ASN A 93 -10.69 -14.06 11.80
N ASP A 94 -10.41 -13.49 10.64
CA ASP A 94 -9.12 -13.04 10.16
C ASP A 94 -9.20 -11.68 9.43
N LEU A 95 -8.03 -11.10 9.20
CA LEU A 95 -7.85 -9.91 8.38
C LEU A 95 -7.00 -10.28 7.16
N ASP A 96 -7.65 -10.25 6.01
CA ASP A 96 -7.08 -10.43 4.69
C ASP A 96 -6.43 -9.14 4.17
N ALA A 97 -5.13 -9.14 3.91
CA ALA A 97 -4.48 -7.99 3.29
C ALA A 97 -3.32 -8.35 2.35
N LEU A 98 -3.20 -7.56 1.27
CA LEU A 98 -1.98 -7.46 0.48
C LEU A 98 -1.19 -6.23 0.94
N VAL A 99 0.01 -6.45 1.43
CA VAL A 99 0.95 -5.41 1.87
C VAL A 99 1.95 -5.16 0.75
N VAL A 100 1.92 -3.94 0.21
CA VAL A 100 2.95 -3.44 -0.71
C VAL A 100 4.05 -2.84 0.14
N TYR A 101 5.30 -3.27 -0.06
CA TYR A 101 6.45 -2.79 0.72
C TYR A 101 7.60 -2.40 -0.19
N ARG A 102 8.60 -1.72 0.37
CA ARG A 102 9.92 -1.53 -0.25
C ARG A 102 11.01 -2.05 0.68
N LEU A 103 12.18 -2.40 0.14
CA LEU A 103 13.36 -2.64 0.97
C LEU A 103 14.07 -1.32 1.26
N ALA A 104 14.38 -1.08 2.54
CA ALA A 104 15.24 0.01 2.92
C ALA A 104 16.68 -0.27 2.44
N PRO A 105 17.48 0.76 2.09
CA PRO A 105 18.85 0.56 1.63
C PRO A 105 19.75 -0.16 2.63
N ASP A 106 19.44 -0.04 3.92
CA ASP A 106 20.13 -0.62 5.07
C ASP A 106 19.43 -1.87 5.61
N ALA A 107 18.43 -2.40 4.89
CA ALA A 107 17.74 -3.62 5.29
C ALA A 107 18.71 -4.79 5.41
N ARG A 108 18.50 -5.63 6.44
CA ARG A 108 19.27 -6.85 6.61
C ARG A 108 18.99 -7.82 5.45
N PRO A 109 19.99 -8.61 5.01
CA PRO A 109 19.80 -9.60 3.96
C PRO A 109 18.70 -10.64 4.25
N ASP A 110 18.42 -10.92 5.52
CA ASP A 110 17.43 -11.88 5.97
C ASP A 110 16.08 -11.26 6.39
N ALA A 111 15.90 -9.95 6.21
CA ALA A 111 14.71 -9.23 6.68
C ALA A 111 13.39 -9.82 6.13
N ILE A 112 13.38 -10.21 4.85
CA ILE A 112 12.21 -10.83 4.21
C ILE A 112 11.95 -12.23 4.76
N ASP A 113 12.99 -13.03 4.99
CA ASP A 113 12.83 -14.38 5.56
C ASP A 113 12.28 -14.33 6.99
N VAL A 114 12.76 -13.36 7.79
CA VAL A 114 12.24 -13.10 9.14
C VAL A 114 10.76 -12.75 9.08
N LEU A 115 10.34 -11.93 8.12
CA LEU A 115 8.93 -11.61 7.92
C LEU A 115 8.12 -12.82 7.50
N LEU A 116 8.55 -13.58 6.49
CA LEU A 116 7.76 -14.71 5.98
C LEU A 116 7.58 -15.84 7.01
N ARG A 117 8.56 -16.03 7.92
CA ARG A 117 8.50 -17.06 8.97
C ARG A 117 7.72 -16.65 10.21
N ARG A 118 7.44 -15.36 10.38
CA ARG A 118 6.70 -14.85 11.54
C ARG A 118 5.27 -15.36 11.51
N ARG A 119 4.86 -16.07 12.56
CA ARG A 119 3.46 -16.44 12.76
C ARG A 119 2.65 -15.20 13.15
N ARG A 120 1.47 -15.09 12.55
CA ARG A 120 0.53 -14.00 12.79
C ARG A 120 -0.82 -14.62 13.07
N GLU A 121 -1.31 -14.44 14.29
CA GLU A 121 -2.64 -14.93 14.63
C GLU A 121 -3.70 -13.98 14.06
N GLY A 122 -4.63 -14.53 13.28
CA GLY A 122 -5.74 -13.78 12.70
C GLY A 122 -5.37 -12.83 11.55
N LEU A 123 -4.15 -12.89 11.00
CA LEU A 123 -3.78 -12.08 9.82
C LEU A 123 -3.43 -13.02 8.65
N ASP A 124 -4.17 -12.92 7.55
CA ASP A 124 -3.81 -13.54 6.27
C ASP A 124 -3.15 -12.47 5.38
N LEU A 125 -1.81 -12.39 5.48
CA LEU A 125 -1.03 -11.37 4.80
C LEU A 125 -0.31 -11.93 3.59
N ARG A 126 -0.48 -11.23 2.46
CA ARG A 126 0.32 -11.40 1.26
C ARG A 126 1.26 -10.20 1.13
N PHE A 127 2.46 -10.43 0.62
CA PHE A 127 3.48 -9.39 0.49
C PHE A 127 3.88 -9.24 -0.98
N VAL A 128 4.01 -8.00 -1.43
CA VAL A 128 4.56 -7.69 -2.75
C VAL A 128 5.55 -6.53 -2.64
N ALA A 129 6.72 -6.73 -3.22
CA ALA A 129 7.74 -5.70 -3.35
C ALA A 129 7.28 -4.67 -4.39
N GLY A 130 7.08 -3.43 -3.97
CA GLY A 130 6.70 -2.30 -4.82
C GLY A 130 7.84 -1.84 -5.74
N ASP A 131 9.07 -2.22 -5.42
CA ASP A 131 10.29 -1.98 -6.19
C ASP A 131 10.68 -3.13 -7.14
N ALA A 132 9.94 -4.24 -7.14
CA ALA A 132 10.18 -5.40 -8.03
C ALA A 132 9.71 -5.16 -9.50
N GLY A 133 9.31 -3.95 -9.84
CA GLY A 133 8.75 -3.58 -11.14
C GLY A 133 7.23 -3.75 -11.23
N PRO A 134 6.61 -3.30 -12.33
CA PRO A 134 5.15 -3.18 -12.43
C PRO A 134 4.42 -4.52 -12.54
N VAL A 135 5.04 -5.53 -13.16
CA VAL A 135 4.36 -6.82 -13.46
C VAL A 135 4.00 -7.62 -12.20
N PRO A 136 4.91 -7.83 -11.22
CA PRO A 136 4.56 -8.50 -9.96
C PRO A 136 3.46 -7.76 -9.19
N LEU A 137 3.52 -6.44 -9.14
CA LEU A 137 2.52 -5.61 -8.48
C LEU A 137 1.14 -5.79 -9.11
N ILE A 138 1.04 -5.63 -10.44
CA ILE A 138 -0.22 -5.81 -11.18
C ILE A 138 -0.78 -7.21 -10.95
N LYS A 139 0.04 -8.26 -11.10
CA LYS A 139 -0.39 -9.64 -10.93
C LYS A 139 -0.95 -9.90 -9.52
N MET A 140 -0.27 -9.41 -8.49
CA MET A 140 -0.69 -9.61 -7.10
C MET A 140 -1.94 -8.80 -6.76
N SER A 141 -2.02 -7.54 -7.21
CA SER A 141 -3.21 -6.71 -7.02
C SER A 141 -4.43 -7.28 -7.73
N CYS A 142 -4.30 -7.74 -8.98
CA CYS A 142 -5.38 -8.40 -9.71
C CYS A 142 -5.79 -9.71 -9.03
N PHE A 143 -4.84 -10.55 -8.64
CA PHE A 143 -5.14 -11.81 -7.95
C PHE A 143 -5.90 -11.58 -6.64
N PHE A 144 -5.42 -10.65 -5.81
CA PHE A 144 -6.09 -10.29 -4.56
C PHE A 144 -7.50 -9.76 -4.84
N HIS A 145 -7.65 -8.84 -5.79
CA HIS A 145 -8.94 -8.31 -6.18
C HIS A 145 -9.92 -9.41 -6.62
N THR A 146 -9.48 -10.33 -7.48
CA THR A 146 -10.30 -11.47 -7.91
C THR A 146 -10.75 -12.34 -6.74
N LEU A 147 -9.87 -12.63 -5.77
CA LEU A 147 -10.23 -13.46 -4.60
C LEU A 147 -11.40 -12.89 -3.79
N TYR A 148 -11.49 -11.57 -3.69
CA TYR A 148 -12.53 -10.90 -2.90
C TYR A 148 -13.69 -10.37 -3.74
N GLN A 149 -13.63 -10.49 -5.07
CA GLN A 149 -14.78 -10.30 -5.97
C GLN A 149 -15.48 -11.61 -6.34
N SER A 150 -14.80 -12.76 -6.27
CA SER A 150 -15.35 -14.04 -6.75
C SER A 150 -16.18 -14.81 -5.70
N ARG A 151 -16.46 -14.23 -4.53
CA ARG A 151 -17.25 -14.88 -3.47
C ARG A 151 -18.70 -14.38 -3.50
N ASP A 152 -19.49 -14.98 -4.38
CA ASP A 152 -20.89 -14.68 -4.66
C ASP A 152 -21.83 -14.89 -3.45
N ARG A 153 -21.86 -13.92 -2.52
CA ARG A 153 -22.76 -13.90 -1.35
C ARG A 153 -23.26 -12.48 -1.07
N GLY A 154 -24.10 -11.94 -1.97
CA GLY A 154 -25.20 -11.02 -1.64
C GLY A 154 -24.94 -9.70 -0.89
N GLY A 155 -23.68 -9.28 -0.70
CA GLY A 155 -23.31 -8.01 -0.05
C GLY A 155 -22.51 -7.13 -0.99
N ASP A 156 -22.54 -5.81 -0.77
CA ASP A 156 -21.75 -4.83 -1.51
C ASP A 156 -20.26 -5.11 -1.25
N GLN A 157 -19.56 -5.68 -2.24
CA GLN A 157 -18.18 -6.13 -2.07
C GLN A 157 -17.21 -4.99 -2.39
N ALA A 158 -16.43 -4.61 -1.37
CA ALA A 158 -15.44 -3.55 -1.48
C ALA A 158 -14.07 -4.05 -1.01
N SER A 159 -13.04 -3.72 -1.77
CA SER A 159 -11.65 -3.76 -1.31
C SER A 159 -11.17 -2.34 -1.07
N TYR A 160 -10.37 -2.11 -0.04
CA TYR A 160 -9.89 -0.79 0.34
C TYR A 160 -8.37 -0.70 0.21
N LEU A 161 -7.90 0.24 -0.59
CA LEU A 161 -6.49 0.62 -0.67
C LEU A 161 -6.21 1.68 0.39
N ILE A 162 -5.30 1.37 1.32
CA ILE A 162 -4.90 2.24 2.41
C ILE A 162 -3.47 2.70 2.14
N VAL A 163 -3.28 4.01 1.97
CA VAL A 163 -1.94 4.59 1.84
C VAL A 163 -1.37 4.83 3.23
N LEU A 164 -0.17 4.31 3.48
CA LEU A 164 0.55 4.52 4.73
C LEU A 164 1.43 5.76 4.53
N GLN A 165 1.03 6.88 5.12
CA GLN A 165 1.90 8.06 5.17
C GLN A 165 2.98 7.81 6.23
N ASP A 166 4.23 8.15 5.89
CA ASP A 166 5.35 8.22 6.83
C ASP A 166 5.22 9.42 7.78
#